data_AF-A0A2P4X9M9-F1
#
_entry.id   AF-A0A2P4X9M9-F1
#
_cell.length_a   1.000
_cell.length_b   1.000
_cell.length_c   1.000
_cell.angle_alpha   90.00
_cell.angle_beta   90.00
_cell.angle_gamma   90.00
#
_symmetry.space_group_name_H-M   'P 1'
#
loop_
_entity.id
_entity.type
_entity.pdbx_description
1 polymer ?
#
loop_
_entity_poly.entity_id
_entity_poly.type
_entity_poly.pdbx_seq_one_letter_code
_entity_poly.pdbx_strand_id
1 'polypeptide(L)'
;MKQFKDETALAFLYHLNLAAERADVRFRKSERRREQHIKRFIKNLTDVTLKTTLQSQRFRKVSDLEYVLEQQEQVNPSGVHSGRGAQPRDFRADNVARNGPRMNHPNRTYVAQDDEAQGSDT
;
A
#
# COMPACT_ATOMS: atom_id res chain seq x y z
N MET A 1 11.07 22.83 -19.70
CA MET A 1 9.94 23.40 -18.96
C MET A 1 9.95 22.76 -17.60
N LYS A 2 10.06 23.56 -16.54
CA LYS A 2 9.99 23.11 -15.15
C LYS A 2 8.63 23.49 -14.59
N GLN A 3 8.17 22.76 -13.58
CA GLN A 3 6.94 23.10 -12.91
C GLN A 3 7.07 24.46 -12.18
N PHE A 4 6.08 25.34 -12.30
CA PHE A 4 5.96 26.57 -11.53
C PHE A 4 5.63 26.28 -10.05
N LYS A 5 5.98 27.18 -9.13
CA LYS A 5 5.81 26.92 -7.68
C LYS A 5 4.36 26.79 -7.23
N ASP A 6 3.45 27.48 -7.92
CA ASP A 6 2.03 27.56 -7.55
C ASP A 6 1.12 26.76 -8.50
N GLU A 7 1.69 26.07 -9.50
CA GLU A 7 0.89 25.24 -10.41
C GLU A 7 0.74 23.81 -9.88
N THR A 8 -0.47 23.27 -10.02
CA THR A 8 -0.72 21.86 -9.69
C THR A 8 0.02 20.94 -10.66
N ALA A 9 0.38 19.74 -10.20
CA ALA A 9 1.06 18.77 -11.05
C ALA A 9 0.22 18.40 -12.30
N LEU A 10 -1.11 18.43 -12.18
CA LEU A 10 -2.03 18.23 -13.28
C LEU A 10 -1.98 19.38 -14.31
N ALA A 11 -1.99 20.64 -13.85
CA ALA A 11 -1.82 21.79 -14.73
C ALA A 11 -0.47 21.76 -15.47
N PHE A 12 0.60 21.39 -14.77
CA PHE A 12 1.92 21.21 -15.39
C PHE A 12 1.92 20.13 -16.48
N LEU A 13 1.20 19.02 -16.28
CA LEU A 13 1.06 17.97 -17.29
C LEU A 13 0.40 18.51 -18.56
N TYR A 14 -0.68 19.30 -18.42
CA TYR A 14 -1.35 19.93 -19.56
C TYR A 14 -0.44 20.91 -20.31
N HIS A 15 0.32 21.76 -19.60
CA HIS A 15 1.30 22.65 -20.21
C HIS A 15 2.40 21.88 -20.96
N LEU A 16 2.90 20.79 -20.37
CA LEU A 16 3.90 19.94 -20.99
C LEU A 16 3.35 19.24 -22.25
N ASN A 17 2.09 18.79 -22.22
CA ASN A 17 1.40 18.21 -23.38
C ASN A 17 1.28 19.22 -24.51
N LEU A 18 0.84 20.45 -24.21
CA LEU A 18 0.74 21.53 -25.20
C LEU A 18 2.10 21.86 -25.82
N ALA A 19 3.16 21.90 -25.02
CA ALA A 19 4.52 22.12 -25.51
C ALA A 19 5.01 20.97 -26.41
N ALA A 20 4.64 19.74 -26.10
CA ALA A 20 4.94 18.58 -26.94
C ALA A 20 4.20 18.63 -28.28
N GLU A 21 2.94 19.05 -28.28
CA GLU A 21 2.15 19.26 -29.51
C GLU A 21 2.75 20.37 -30.38
N ARG A 22 3.16 21.49 -29.77
CA ARG A 22 3.87 22.58 -30.49
C ARG A 22 5.22 22.15 -31.07
N ALA A 23 5.89 21.19 -30.44
CA ALA A 23 7.16 20.64 -30.90
C ALA A 23 6.99 19.44 -31.87
N ASP A 24 5.78 19.17 -32.34
CA ASP A 24 5.41 18.00 -33.16
C ASP A 24 5.88 16.64 -32.57
N VAL A 25 5.92 16.56 -31.24
CA VAL A 25 6.23 15.33 -30.55
C VAL A 25 4.98 14.46 -30.52
N ARG A 26 4.91 13.49 -31.44
CA ARG A 26 3.84 12.47 -31.49
C ARG A 26 3.88 11.45 -30.34
N PHE A 27 3.78 11.90 -29.09
CA PHE A 27 3.80 11.05 -27.90
C PHE A 27 2.58 10.12 -27.80
N ARG A 28 1.42 10.51 -28.38
CA ARG A 28 0.22 9.66 -28.40
C ARG A 28 0.39 8.41 -29.28
N LYS A 29 1.15 8.51 -30.37
CA LYS A 29 1.29 7.45 -31.39
C LYS A 29 2.47 6.50 -31.14
N SER A 30 3.49 6.92 -30.39
CA SER A 30 4.70 6.13 -30.14
C SER A 30 4.88 5.88 -28.65
N GLU A 31 4.91 4.60 -28.25
CA GLU A 31 5.16 4.20 -26.87
C GLU A 31 6.49 4.74 -26.35
N ARG A 32 7.58 4.60 -27.13
CA ARG A 32 8.89 5.15 -26.76
C ARG A 32 8.84 6.66 -26.51
N ARG A 33 8.16 7.44 -27.38
CA ARG A 33 8.02 8.89 -27.18
C ARG A 33 7.14 9.21 -25.98
N ARG A 34 6.08 8.42 -25.75
CA ARG A 34 5.20 8.54 -24.59
C ARG A 34 5.94 8.33 -23.27
N GLU A 35 6.73 7.25 -23.19
CA GLU A 35 7.55 6.97 -22.01
C GLU A 35 8.57 8.08 -21.74
N GLN A 36 9.22 8.59 -22.79
CA GLN A 36 10.13 9.72 -22.66
C GLN A 36 9.42 10.99 -22.19
N HIS A 37 8.21 11.25 -22.70
CA HIS A 37 7.39 12.37 -22.29
C HIS A 37 7.02 12.29 -20.80
N ILE A 38 6.59 11.12 -20.34
CA ILE A 38 6.28 10.87 -18.92
C ILE A 38 7.54 10.99 -18.05
N LYS A 39 8.67 10.41 -18.47
CA LYS A 39 9.95 10.57 -17.75
C LYS A 39 10.36 12.03 -17.63
N ARG A 40 10.12 12.83 -18.68
CA ARG A 40 10.40 14.27 -18.67
C ARG A 40 9.49 15.02 -17.71
N PHE A 41 8.21 14.65 -17.63
CA PHE A 41 7.29 15.18 -16.63
C PHE A 41 7.82 14.92 -15.21
N ILE A 42 8.05 13.65 -14.86
CA ILE A 42 8.52 13.24 -13.52
C ILE A 42 9.85 13.91 -13.16
N LYS A 43 10.78 14.05 -14.12
CA LYS A 43 12.07 14.73 -13.90
C LYS A 43 11.90 16.19 -13.49
N ASN A 44 10.92 16.89 -14.05
CA ASN A 44 10.71 18.33 -13.92
C ASN A 44 9.65 18.73 -12.88
N LEU A 45 9.06 17.76 -12.16
CA LEU A 45 8.19 18.01 -11.00
C LEU A 45 8.96 18.68 -9.86
N THR A 46 8.29 19.60 -9.16
CA THR A 46 8.81 20.29 -7.97
C THR A 46 8.59 19.48 -6.69
N ASP A 47 7.46 18.78 -6.59
CA ASP A 47 7.14 17.93 -5.44
C ASP A 47 7.97 16.64 -5.45
N VAL A 48 8.90 16.55 -4.48
CA VAL A 48 9.81 15.41 -4.31
C VAL A 48 9.06 14.15 -3.86
N THR A 49 7.99 14.29 -3.07
CA THR A 49 7.22 13.15 -2.56
C THR A 49 6.38 12.52 -3.67
N LEU A 50 5.69 13.37 -4.44
CA LEU A 50 4.95 12.94 -5.63
C LEU A 50 5.90 12.34 -6.67
N LYS A 51 7.05 12.98 -6.90
CA LYS A 51 8.08 12.48 -7.83
C LYS A 51 8.54 11.07 -7.47
N THR A 52 8.84 10.80 -6.20
CA THR A 52 9.27 9.47 -5.74
C THR A 52 8.16 8.44 -5.94
N THR A 53 6.92 8.80 -5.63
CA THR A 53 5.74 7.94 -5.84
C THR A 53 5.58 7.58 -7.32
N LEU A 54 5.65 8.57 -8.22
CA LEU A 54 5.53 8.35 -9.66
C LEU A 54 6.72 7.59 -10.25
N GLN A 55 7.93 7.72 -9.69
CA GLN A 55 9.11 6.95 -10.11
C GLN A 55 9.00 5.46 -9.79
N SER A 56 8.30 5.12 -8.71
CA SER A 56 8.07 3.71 -8.33
C SER A 56 7.09 2.98 -9.26
N GLN A 57 6.36 3.73 -10.08
CA GLN A 57 5.31 3.21 -10.96
C GLN A 57 5.72 3.27 -12.43
N ARG A 58 5.21 2.33 -13.23
CA ARG A 58 5.40 2.32 -14.69
C ARG A 58 4.10 2.69 -15.39
N PHE A 59 4.07 3.91 -15.93
CA PHE A 59 2.94 4.40 -16.71
C PHE A 59 3.08 4.02 -18.19
N ARG A 60 2.18 3.16 -18.68
CA ARG A 60 2.12 2.84 -20.12
C ARG A 60 1.26 3.82 -20.90
N LYS A 61 0.28 4.46 -20.25
CA LYS A 61 -0.61 5.46 -20.85
C LYS A 61 -0.50 6.79 -20.09
N VAL A 62 -0.78 7.90 -20.78
CA VAL A 62 -0.84 9.23 -20.14
C VAL A 62 -2.08 9.34 -19.25
N SER A 63 -3.19 8.70 -19.63
CA SER A 63 -4.42 8.67 -18.83
C SER A 63 -4.23 8.03 -17.45
N ASP A 64 -3.40 6.98 -17.35
CA ASP A 64 -3.09 6.37 -16.05
C ASP A 64 -2.34 7.35 -15.13
N LEU A 65 -1.46 8.17 -15.72
CA LEU A 65 -0.75 9.23 -15.00
C LEU A 65 -1.72 10.34 -14.58
N GLU A 66 -2.59 10.80 -15.48
CA GLU A 66 -3.64 11.81 -15.19
C GLU A 66 -4.49 11.37 -14.00
N TYR A 67 -4.96 10.13 -14.00
CA TYR A 67 -5.77 9.58 -12.92
C TYR A 67 -5.07 9.61 -11.56
N VAL A 68 -3.77 9.26 -11.51
CA VAL A 68 -2.99 9.31 -10.26
C VAL A 68 -2.81 10.76 -9.80
N LEU A 69 -2.62 11.71 -10.72
CA LEU A 69 -2.51 13.13 -10.38
C LEU A 69 -3.83 13.70 -9.83
N GLU A 70 -4.96 13.34 -10.44
CA GLU A 70 -6.29 13.72 -9.95
C GLU A 70 -6.54 13.18 -8.53
N GLN A 71 -6.17 11.93 -8.26
CA GLN A 71 -6.26 11.36 -6.91
C GLN A 71 -5.39 12.12 -5.90
N GLN A 72 -4.15 12.48 -6.29
CA GLN A 72 -3.24 13.22 -5.42
C GLN A 72 -3.78 14.62 -5.10
N GLU A 73 -4.36 15.30 -6.08
CA GLU A 73 -4.97 16.62 -5.90
C GLU A 73 -6.23 16.55 -5.01
N GLN A 74 -7.08 15.53 -5.19
CA GLN A 74 -8.25 15.32 -4.33
C GLN A 74 -7.88 14.94 -2.88
N VAL A 75 -6.78 14.22 -2.69
CA VAL A 75 -6.30 13.83 -1.35
C VAL A 75 -5.59 14.97 -0.63
N ASN A 76 -5.09 15.99 -1.36
CA ASN A 76 -4.41 17.16 -0.80
C ASN A 76 -4.92 18.48 -1.44
N PRO A 77 -6.11 18.97 -1.06
CA PRO A 77 -6.57 20.30 -1.46
C PRO A 77 -5.81 21.45 -0.76
N SER A 78 -5.08 21.16 0.32
CA SER A 78 -4.19 22.10 0.98
C SER A 78 -2.79 21.50 1.04
N GLY A 79 -1.79 22.22 0.54
CA GLY A 79 -0.39 21.78 0.42
C GLY A 79 0.33 21.60 1.77
N VAL A 80 -0.22 20.79 2.67
CA VAL A 80 0.44 20.35 3.89
C VAL A 80 0.92 18.94 3.66
N HIS A 81 2.24 18.81 3.55
CA HIS A 81 2.96 17.56 3.62
C HIS A 81 2.66 16.82 4.94
N SER A 82 1.50 16.17 5.02
CA SER A 82 1.20 15.21 6.06
C SER A 82 1.42 13.84 5.47
N GLY A 83 2.56 13.26 5.83
CA GLY A 83 2.95 11.92 5.42
C GLY A 83 1.81 10.93 5.62
N ARG A 84 1.22 10.47 4.51
CA ARG A 84 0.69 9.11 4.43
C ARG A 84 1.88 8.16 4.29
N GLY A 85 2.74 8.16 5.31
CA GLY A 85 3.49 6.96 5.62
C GLY A 85 2.47 5.86 5.79
N ALA A 86 2.73 4.71 5.17
CA ALA A 86 1.99 3.48 5.40
C ALA A 86 1.66 3.42 6.89
N GLN A 87 0.38 3.48 7.25
CA GLN A 87 0.01 3.17 8.62
C GLN A 87 0.53 1.75 8.87
N PRO A 88 1.44 1.52 9.83
CA PRO A 88 1.57 0.19 10.37
C PRO A 88 0.16 -0.15 10.80
N ARG A 89 -0.41 -1.22 10.26
CA ARG A 89 -1.60 -1.77 10.89
C ARG A 89 -1.14 -2.14 12.28
N ASP A 90 -1.50 -1.31 13.25
CA ASP A 90 -1.24 -1.56 14.65
C ASP A 90 -1.97 -2.86 14.97
N PHE A 91 -1.27 -3.97 14.81
CA PHE A 91 -1.68 -5.27 15.29
C PHE A 91 -1.62 -5.16 16.81
N ARG A 92 -2.65 -4.52 17.39
CA ARG A 92 -2.96 -4.62 18.81
C ARG A 92 -3.36 -6.07 19.07
N ALA A 93 -2.35 -6.91 19.24
CA ALA A 93 -2.47 -8.15 19.98
C ALA A 93 -2.62 -7.80 21.45
N ASP A 94 -3.80 -7.29 21.83
CA ASP A 94 -4.06 -6.91 23.22
C ASP A 94 -5.39 -7.46 23.76
N ASN A 95 -5.81 -8.61 23.23
CA ASN A 95 -6.71 -9.49 23.96
C ASN A 95 -5.87 -10.55 24.70
N VAL A 96 -5.10 -10.07 25.68
CA VAL A 96 -4.59 -10.93 26.75
C VAL A 96 -5.81 -11.39 27.56
N ALA A 97 -6.40 -12.53 27.18
CA ALA A 97 -7.25 -13.29 28.08
C ALA A 97 -6.36 -13.91 29.17
N ARG A 98 -5.93 -13.06 30.11
CA ARG A 98 -5.42 -13.50 31.39
C ARG A 98 -6.61 -14.11 32.13
N ASN A 99 -6.40 -15.32 32.67
CA ASN A 99 -7.23 -16.05 33.65
C ASN A 99 -8.03 -17.24 33.11
N GLY A 100 -7.44 -18.44 33.22
CA GLY A 100 -8.16 -19.73 33.24
C GLY A 100 -7.20 -20.89 33.54
N PRO A 101 -7.56 -21.89 34.39
CA PRO A 101 -6.61 -22.52 35.31
C PRO A 101 -5.80 -23.67 34.71
N ARG A 102 -4.55 -23.82 35.17
CA ARG A 102 -3.77 -25.06 35.05
C ARG A 102 -4.33 -26.09 36.01
N MET A 103 -4.95 -27.15 35.50
CA MET A 103 -5.18 -28.42 36.22
C MET A 103 -5.01 -29.52 35.18
N ASN A 104 -3.77 -30.00 34.98
CA ASN A 104 -3.29 -31.25 35.59
C ASN A 104 -4.30 -32.37 35.42
N HIS A 105 -4.07 -33.20 34.41
CA HIS A 105 -4.82 -34.42 34.11
C HIS A 105 -4.16 -35.62 34.85
N PRO A 106 -4.64 -36.04 36.03
CA PRO A 106 -4.31 -37.36 36.54
C PRO A 106 -5.22 -38.40 35.90
N ASN A 107 -4.59 -39.33 35.20
CA ASN A 107 -5.15 -40.61 34.74
C ASN A 107 -6.02 -41.26 35.84
N ARG A 108 -7.32 -41.47 35.59
CA ARG A 108 -8.09 -42.50 36.31
C ARG A 108 -9.47 -42.77 35.70
N THR A 109 -9.59 -43.79 34.83
CA THR A 109 -10.81 -44.64 34.80
C THR A 109 -10.53 -45.96 34.08
N TYR A 110 -10.41 -47.05 34.84
CA TYR A 110 -11.18 -48.27 34.57
C TYR A 110 -11.51 -48.89 35.93
N VAL A 111 -12.81 -48.98 36.22
CA VAL A 111 -13.38 -49.70 37.35
C VAL A 111 -13.66 -51.11 36.84
N ALA A 112 -13.18 -52.10 37.58
CA ALA A 112 -13.74 -53.44 37.63
C ALA A 112 -13.53 -53.93 39.07
N GLN A 113 -14.53 -53.71 39.92
CA GLN A 113 -14.75 -54.50 41.12
C GLN A 113 -15.78 -55.52 40.72
N ASP A 114 -15.37 -56.78 40.59
CA ASP A 114 -16.26 -57.91 40.77
C ASP A 114 -15.60 -58.81 41.82
N ASP A 115 -16.39 -59.04 42.86
CA ASP A 115 -16.19 -60.00 43.93
C ASP A 115 -15.86 -61.39 43.39
N GLU A 116 -15.02 -62.15 44.10
CA GLU A 116 -15.54 -63.30 44.85
C GLU A 116 -14.43 -63.94 45.68
N ALA A 117 -14.78 -64.13 46.96
CA ALA A 117 -14.08 -64.97 47.90
C ALA A 117 -13.95 -66.40 47.33
N GLN A 118 -12.89 -67.11 47.70
CA GLN A 118 -12.96 -68.21 48.67
C GLN A 118 -11.61 -68.88 48.83
N GLY A 119 -11.42 -69.49 50.01
CA GLY A 119 -10.14 -69.86 50.59
C GLY A 119 -9.55 -71.21 50.14
N SER A 120 -8.84 -71.82 51.10
CA SER A 120 -7.92 -72.98 51.05
C SER A 120 -6.50 -72.59 50.62
N ASP A 121 -5.42 -72.90 51.36
CA ASP A 121 -5.19 -74.02 52.26
C ASP A 121 -4.04 -73.70 53.26
N THR A 122 -4.29 -73.87 54.56
CA THR A 122 -3.49 -74.66 55.55
C THR A 122 -4.21 -74.66 56.89
#